data_AF-V5FT39-F1
#
_entry.id   AF-V5FT39-F1
#
_cell.length_a   1.000
_cell.length_b   1.000
_cell.length_c   1.000
_cell.angle_alpha   90.00
_cell.angle_beta   90.00
_cell.angle_gamma   90.00
#
_symmetry.space_group_name_H-M   'P 1'
#
loop_
_entity.id
_entity.type
_entity.pdbx_description
1 polymer ?
#
loop_
_entity_poly.entity_id
_entity_poly.type
_entity_poly.pdbx_seq_one_letter_code
_entity_poly.pdbx_strand_id
1 'polypeptide(L)'
;ARGRRGSIHSVDEMPLSVNSIKFSEEDVIPENEQNNTDVPLTYEMKKKVLKQITSAIKGCQKQITDLEQTIKVKENLMQQFLKHKHTQSSAHVKIEQKCQRLKKEYENTQGKVMQAQAQKNHYLEDKYKTELEEVEAKLKDAESLKNITEDG
;
A
#
# COMPACT_ATOMS: atom_id res chain seq x y z
N ALA A 1 5.32 -18.15 34.55
CA ALA A 1 5.35 -17.51 33.22
C ALA A 1 5.53 -16.00 33.41
N ARG A 2 6.69 -15.45 33.05
CA ARG A 2 6.99 -14.01 33.22
C ARG A 2 6.54 -13.26 31.97
N GLY A 3 5.46 -12.50 32.09
CA GLY A 3 5.13 -11.44 31.14
C GLY A 3 6.12 -10.28 31.30
N ARG A 4 6.74 -9.86 30.20
CA ARG A 4 7.44 -8.57 30.10
C ARG A 4 6.72 -7.73 29.06
N ARG A 5 5.98 -6.75 29.55
CA ARG A 5 5.42 -5.64 28.78
C ARG A 5 6.47 -4.54 28.67
N GLY A 6 6.54 -3.92 27.49
CA GLY A 6 6.91 -2.51 27.29
C GLY A 6 8.40 -2.20 27.34
N SER A 7 9.03 -2.07 26.16
CA SER A 7 10.06 -1.06 25.97
C SER A 7 9.47 0.02 25.07
N ILE A 8 9.23 1.18 25.66
CA ILE A 8 8.96 2.44 24.97
C ILE A 8 10.32 3.04 24.62
N HIS A 9 10.71 3.00 23.35
CA HIS A 9 11.77 3.90 22.89
C HIS A 9 11.14 5.15 22.30
N SER A 10 11.37 6.21 23.05
CA SER A 10 11.19 7.62 22.75
C SER A 10 11.53 7.94 21.30
N VAL A 11 10.65 8.76 20.71
CA VAL A 11 10.97 9.68 19.63
C VAL A 11 12.28 10.40 19.99
N ASP A 12 13.35 10.05 19.30
CA ASP A 12 14.41 10.99 18.99
C ASP A 12 14.45 11.05 17.46
N GLU A 13 14.17 12.25 16.95
CA GLU A 13 14.28 12.61 15.55
C GLU A 13 15.64 12.14 15.02
N MET A 14 15.63 11.15 14.14
CA MET A 14 16.81 10.85 13.37
C MET A 14 16.72 11.72 12.11
N PRO A 15 17.57 12.77 11.97
CA PRO A 15 17.65 13.46 10.70
C PRO A 15 18.09 12.42 9.68
N LEU A 16 17.26 12.18 8.66
CA LEU A 16 17.68 11.54 7.44
C LEU A 16 18.72 12.46 6.81
N SER A 17 19.96 12.32 7.28
CA SER A 17 21.12 12.80 6.56
C SER A 17 21.09 12.02 5.26
N VAL A 18 20.59 12.70 4.22
CA VAL A 18 20.86 12.37 2.84
C VAL A 18 22.37 12.38 2.77
N ASN A 19 22.98 11.21 2.95
CA ASN A 19 24.36 11.00 2.57
C ASN A 19 24.36 11.25 1.07
N SER A 20 24.64 12.51 0.75
CA SER A 20 25.30 12.96 -0.45
C SER A 20 26.10 11.79 -0.97
N ILE A 21 25.79 11.37 -2.19
CA ILE A 21 26.61 10.47 -2.97
C ILE A 21 27.96 11.18 -3.09
N LYS A 22 28.79 11.05 -2.07
CA LYS A 22 30.23 11.23 -2.15
C LYS A 22 30.67 9.93 -2.77
N PHE A 23 30.83 9.96 -4.09
CA PHE A 23 31.87 9.15 -4.68
C PHE A 23 33.11 9.39 -3.83
N SER A 24 33.50 8.39 -3.04
CA SER A 24 34.80 8.42 -2.41
C SER A 24 35.81 8.36 -3.56
N GLU A 25 36.29 9.52 -3.99
CA GLU A 25 37.56 9.74 -4.71
C GLU A 25 38.74 9.32 -3.82
N GLU A 26 38.65 8.16 -3.19
CA GLU A 26 39.64 7.63 -2.28
C GLU A 26 39.70 6.11 -2.43
N ASP A 27 39.74 5.65 -3.67
CA ASP A 27 40.70 4.60 -4.03
C ASP A 27 41.67 5.27 -5.00
N VAL A 28 42.64 5.94 -4.37
CA VAL A 28 43.86 6.45 -4.98
C VAL A 28 44.41 5.36 -5.89
N ILE A 29 44.18 5.53 -7.19
CA ILE A 29 45.17 5.10 -8.18
C ILE A 29 46.46 5.71 -7.65
N PRO A 30 47.49 4.95 -7.28
CA PRO A 30 48.77 5.57 -7.05
C PRO A 30 49.13 6.18 -8.41
N GLU A 31 48.99 7.50 -8.53
CA GLU A 31 49.69 8.32 -9.51
C GLU A 31 51.17 8.11 -9.22
N ASN A 32 51.68 6.97 -9.67
CA ASN A 32 53.07 6.88 -10.00
C ASN A 32 53.15 7.48 -11.40
N GLU A 33 53.55 8.75 -11.45
CA GLU A 33 54.16 9.36 -12.62
C GLU A 33 55.14 8.35 -13.24
N GLN A 34 54.71 7.64 -14.27
CA GLN A 34 55.64 6.93 -15.12
C GLN A 34 55.06 6.77 -16.52
N ASN A 35 55.36 7.79 -17.32
CA ASN A 35 56.01 7.65 -18.62
C ASN A 35 55.71 6.35 -19.37
N ASN A 36 55.09 6.52 -20.55
CA ASN A 36 55.18 5.62 -21.69
C ASN A 36 56.37 4.65 -21.61
N THR A 37 56.13 3.44 -21.13
CA THR A 37 57.09 2.35 -21.30
C THR A 37 56.32 1.04 -21.27
N ASP A 38 56.41 0.29 -22.38
CA ASP A 38 56.05 -1.11 -22.51
C ASP A 38 56.88 -1.98 -21.54
N VAL A 39 56.69 -1.83 -20.22
CA VAL A 39 57.29 -2.73 -19.24
C VAL A 39 56.38 -3.96 -19.15
N PRO A 40 56.89 -5.17 -19.46
CA PRO A 40 56.09 -6.39 -19.34
C PRO A 40 55.66 -6.56 -17.88
N LEU A 41 54.35 -6.45 -17.62
CA LEU A 41 53.76 -6.72 -16.31
C LEU A 41 54.26 -8.07 -15.78
N THR A 42 54.92 -8.03 -14.63
CA THR A 42 55.40 -9.24 -13.95
C THR A 42 54.23 -10.14 -13.57
N TYR A 43 54.48 -11.45 -13.50
CA TYR A 43 53.45 -12.45 -13.17
C TYR A 43 52.69 -12.11 -11.86
N GLU A 44 53.41 -11.64 -10.84
CA GLU A 44 52.82 -11.27 -9.55
C GLU A 44 51.91 -10.02 -9.64
N MET A 45 52.24 -9.03 -10.48
CA MET A 45 51.36 -7.88 -10.73
C MET A 45 50.07 -8.31 -11.45
N LYS A 46 50.18 -9.15 -12.49
CA LYS A 46 49.01 -9.70 -13.21
C LYS A 46 48.09 -10.48 -12.26
N LYS A 47 48.68 -11.27 -11.35
CA LYS A 47 47.95 -12.04 -10.34
C LYS A 47 47.20 -11.15 -9.34
N LYS A 48 47.78 -10.01 -8.91
CA LYS A 48 47.10 -9.04 -8.05
C LYS A 48 45.92 -8.38 -8.77
N VAL A 49 46.13 -7.92 -10.00
CA VAL A 49 45.07 -7.33 -10.84
C VAL A 49 43.92 -8.32 -11.05
N LEU A 50 44.23 -9.59 -11.35
CA LEU A 50 43.21 -10.63 -11.51
C LEU A 50 42.37 -10.83 -10.23
N LYS A 51 43.00 -10.80 -9.05
CA LYS A 51 42.28 -10.92 -7.76
C LYS A 51 41.36 -9.73 -7.50
N GLN A 52 41.80 -8.52 -7.83
CA GLN A 52 40.97 -7.32 -7.72
C GLN A 52 39.77 -7.39 -8.64
N ILE A 53 39.97 -7.73 -9.92
CA ILE A 53 38.89 -7.92 -10.90
C ILE A 53 37.90 -8.98 -10.42
N THR A 54 38.40 -10.12 -9.93
CA THR A 54 37.54 -11.20 -9.42
C THR A 54 36.70 -10.75 -8.21
N SER A 55 37.29 -9.96 -7.32
CA SER A 55 36.60 -9.44 -6.14
C SER A 55 35.53 -8.40 -6.53
N ALA A 56 35.85 -7.52 -7.48
CA ALA A 56 34.90 -6.57 -8.05
C ALA A 56 33.72 -7.28 -8.72
N ILE A 57 33.98 -8.31 -9.55
CA ILE A 57 32.92 -9.12 -10.18
C ILE A 57 32.00 -9.74 -9.13
N LYS A 58 32.57 -10.33 -8.06
CA LYS A 58 31.77 -10.90 -6.96
C LYS A 58 30.94 -9.84 -6.24
N GLY A 59 31.49 -8.64 -6.04
CA GLY A 59 30.78 -7.50 -5.48
C GLY A 59 29.58 -7.08 -6.34
N CYS A 60 29.80 -6.90 -7.65
CA CYS A 60 28.74 -6.59 -8.59
C CYS A 60 27.68 -7.69 -8.64
N GLN A 61 28.09 -8.96 -8.65
CA GLN A 61 27.16 -10.10 -8.64
C GLN A 61 26.23 -10.05 -7.41
N LYS A 62 26.80 -9.76 -6.22
CA LYS A 62 26.01 -9.62 -5.00
C LYS A 62 25.02 -8.45 -5.10
N GLN A 63 25.47 -7.29 -5.60
CA GLN A 63 24.59 -6.14 -5.81
C GLN A 63 23.44 -6.44 -6.77
N ILE A 64 23.71 -7.18 -7.85
CA ILE A 64 22.69 -7.64 -8.80
C ILE A 64 21.66 -8.51 -8.06
N THR A 65 22.10 -9.51 -7.30
CA THR A 65 21.19 -10.39 -6.54
C THR A 65 20.36 -9.62 -5.51
N ASP A 66 20.96 -8.67 -4.80
CA ASP A 66 20.25 -7.84 -3.82
C ASP A 66 19.19 -6.94 -4.50
N LEU A 67 19.50 -6.40 -5.68
CA LEU A 67 18.56 -5.63 -6.49
C LEU A 67 17.42 -6.49 -7.04
N GLU A 68 17.71 -7.68 -7.58
CA GLU A 68 16.71 -8.64 -8.06
C GLU A 68 15.72 -9.02 -6.95
N GLN A 69 16.23 -9.28 -5.74
CA GLN A 69 15.40 -9.57 -4.58
C GLN A 69 14.54 -8.36 -4.18
N THR A 70 15.10 -7.16 -4.25
CA THR A 70 14.37 -5.92 -3.95
C THR A 70 13.24 -5.67 -4.95
N ILE A 71 13.50 -5.89 -6.25
CA ILE A 71 12.49 -5.80 -7.30
C ILE A 71 11.34 -6.77 -7.00
N LYS A 72 11.64 -8.02 -6.70
CA LYS A 72 10.63 -9.04 -6.38
C LYS A 72 9.75 -8.66 -5.19
N VAL A 73 10.33 -8.08 -4.14
CA VAL A 73 9.57 -7.60 -2.97
C VAL A 73 8.65 -6.43 -3.37
N LYS A 74 9.14 -5.48 -4.16
CA LYS A 74 8.34 -4.34 -4.64
C LYS A 74 7.20 -4.77 -5.56
N GLU A 75 7.43 -5.74 -6.44
CA GLU A 75 6.40 -6.31 -7.32
C GLU A 75 5.28 -6.97 -6.50
N ASN A 76 5.63 -7.76 -5.48
CA ASN A 76 4.64 -8.36 -4.59
C ASN A 76 3.82 -7.29 -3.87
N LEU A 77 4.48 -6.25 -3.35
CA LEU A 77 3.80 -5.14 -2.68
C LEU A 77 2.83 -4.41 -3.63
N MET A 78 3.23 -4.17 -4.89
CA MET A 78 2.34 -3.62 -5.90
C MET A 78 1.12 -4.50 -6.18
N GLN A 79 1.30 -5.82 -6.27
CA GLN A 79 0.20 -6.76 -6.46
C GLN A 79 -0.80 -6.72 -5.28
N GLN A 80 -0.29 -6.60 -4.05
CA GLN A 80 -1.14 -6.44 -2.87
C GLN A 80 -1.95 -5.14 -2.91
N PHE A 81 -1.33 -4.01 -3.28
CA PHE A 81 -2.05 -2.74 -3.44
C PHE A 81 -3.12 -2.81 -4.52
N LEU A 82 -2.83 -3.43 -5.67
CA LEU A 82 -3.81 -3.62 -6.74
C LEU A 82 -5.00 -4.47 -6.27
N LYS A 83 -4.73 -5.56 -5.54
CA LYS A 83 -5.78 -6.41 -4.95
C LYS A 83 -6.64 -5.64 -3.95
N HIS A 84 -6.01 -4.84 -3.09
CA HIS A 84 -6.72 -3.99 -2.11
C HIS A 84 -7.63 -2.98 -2.82
N LYS A 85 -7.09 -2.26 -3.80
CA LYS A 85 -7.85 -1.30 -4.63
C LYS A 85 -9.06 -1.95 -5.31
N HIS A 86 -8.88 -3.14 -5.88
CA HIS A 86 -9.99 -3.87 -6.50
C HIS A 86 -11.05 -4.30 -5.47
N THR A 87 -10.62 -4.75 -4.29
CA THR A 87 -11.51 -5.15 -3.19
C THR A 87 -12.32 -3.95 -2.69
N GLN A 88 -11.67 -2.80 -2.47
CA GLN A 88 -12.31 -1.55 -2.06
C GLN A 88 -13.32 -1.07 -3.11
N SER A 89 -12.93 -1.04 -4.39
CA SER A 89 -13.83 -0.66 -5.49
C SER A 89 -15.05 -1.59 -5.57
N SER A 90 -14.85 -2.91 -5.45
CA SER A 90 -15.95 -3.88 -5.45
C SER A 90 -16.89 -3.69 -4.25
N ALA A 91 -16.35 -3.44 -3.06
CA ALA A 91 -17.13 -3.17 -1.86
C ALA A 91 -17.97 -1.89 -2.01
N HIS A 92 -17.35 -0.81 -2.50
CA HIS A 92 -18.04 0.46 -2.75
C HIS A 92 -19.21 0.27 -3.73
N VAL A 93 -19.01 -0.44 -4.85
CA VAL A 93 -20.10 -0.72 -5.81
C VAL A 93 -21.25 -1.49 -5.14
N LYS A 94 -20.95 -2.50 -4.31
CA LYS A 94 -22.00 -3.28 -3.62
C LYS A 94 -22.76 -2.45 -2.59
N ILE A 95 -22.08 -1.57 -1.86
CA ILE A 95 -22.71 -0.68 -0.89
C ILE A 95 -23.60 0.33 -1.61
N GLU A 96 -23.10 0.95 -2.68
CA GLU A 96 -23.88 1.89 -3.51
C GLU A 96 -25.15 1.22 -4.08
N GLN A 97 -25.04 0.01 -4.63
CA GLN A 97 -26.19 -0.77 -5.11
C GLN A 97 -27.21 -1.06 -4.00
N LYS A 98 -26.73 -1.35 -2.78
CA LYS A 98 -27.60 -1.58 -1.61
C LYS A 98 -28.33 -0.30 -1.22
N CYS A 99 -27.63 0.84 -1.16
CA CYS A 99 -28.24 2.14 -0.86
C CYS A 99 -29.30 2.50 -1.89
N GLN A 100 -29.03 2.34 -3.18
CA GLN A 100 -30.00 2.60 -4.25
C GLN A 100 -31.26 1.73 -4.13
N ARG A 101 -31.09 0.45 -3.80
CA ARG A 101 -32.23 -0.46 -3.59
C ARG A 101 -33.08 -0.03 -2.40
N LEU A 102 -32.44 0.27 -1.26
CA LEU A 102 -33.12 0.70 -0.05
C LEU A 102 -33.81 2.06 -0.23
N LYS A 103 -33.21 2.97 -0.99
CA LYS A 103 -33.85 4.25 -1.34
C LYS A 103 -35.12 4.06 -2.15
N LYS A 104 -35.10 3.16 -3.15
CA LYS A 104 -36.29 2.80 -3.92
C LYS A 104 -37.36 2.14 -3.05
N GLU A 105 -36.95 1.28 -2.12
CA GLU A 105 -37.86 0.63 -1.17
C GLU A 105 -38.51 1.67 -0.24
N TYR A 106 -37.72 2.63 0.26
CA TYR A 106 -38.19 3.74 1.08
C TYR A 106 -39.24 4.58 0.33
N GLU A 107 -38.93 5.02 -0.89
CA GLU A 107 -39.86 5.80 -1.72
C GLU A 107 -41.16 5.04 -2.00
N ASN A 108 -41.07 3.74 -2.29
CA ASN A 108 -42.24 2.89 -2.49
C ASN A 108 -43.10 2.77 -1.21
N THR A 109 -42.48 2.51 -0.06
CA THR A 109 -43.18 2.37 1.22
C THR A 109 -43.78 3.69 1.67
N GLN A 110 -43.10 4.81 1.42
CA GLN A 110 -43.64 6.16 1.63
C GLN A 110 -44.91 6.37 0.78
N GLY A 111 -44.90 5.94 -0.48
CA GLY A 111 -46.09 5.94 -1.35
C GLY A 111 -47.25 5.11 -0.77
N LYS A 112 -46.98 3.93 -0.20
CA LYS A 112 -47.99 3.10 0.47
C LYS A 112 -48.58 3.79 1.70
N VAL A 113 -47.77 4.49 2.50
CA VAL A 113 -48.24 5.30 3.64
C VAL A 113 -49.22 6.37 3.15
N MET A 114 -48.83 7.15 2.13
CA MET A 114 -49.68 8.20 1.56
C MET A 114 -51.00 7.64 1.00
N GLN A 115 -50.95 6.47 0.35
CA GLN A 115 -52.13 5.81 -0.17
C GLN A 115 -53.08 5.35 0.95
N ALA A 116 -52.54 4.75 2.02
CA ALA A 116 -53.32 4.31 3.17
C ALA A 116 -53.97 5.51 3.89
N GLN A 117 -53.24 6.62 4.03
CA GLN A 117 -53.76 7.88 4.56
C GLN A 117 -54.90 8.44 3.71
N ALA A 118 -54.73 8.48 2.39
CA ALA A 118 -55.78 8.94 1.47
C ALA A 118 -57.06 8.08 1.56
N GLN A 119 -56.91 6.78 1.81
CA GLN A 119 -58.01 5.84 2.01
C GLN A 119 -58.58 5.80 3.43
N LYS A 120 -58.01 6.59 4.37
CA LYS A 120 -58.34 6.56 5.81
C LYS A 120 -58.26 5.16 6.42
N ASN A 121 -57.32 4.35 5.93
CA ASN A 121 -57.09 3.00 6.45
C ASN A 121 -55.97 3.03 7.50
N HIS A 122 -56.34 3.30 8.76
CA HIS A 122 -55.40 3.45 9.87
C HIS A 122 -54.57 2.19 10.15
N TYR A 123 -55.14 1.00 9.96
CA TYR A 123 -54.42 -0.25 10.15
C TYR A 123 -53.25 -0.40 9.16
N LEU A 124 -53.49 -0.11 7.87
CA LEU A 124 -52.43 -0.15 6.86
C LEU A 124 -51.45 1.01 7.01
N GLU A 125 -51.93 2.19 7.42
CA GLU A 125 -51.09 3.35 7.68
C GLU A 125 -50.04 3.03 8.76
N ASP A 126 -50.46 2.51 9.91
CA ASP A 126 -49.55 2.20 11.02
C ASP A 126 -48.56 1.10 10.62
N LYS A 127 -49.03 0.07 9.91
CA LYS A 127 -48.18 -0.99 9.37
C LYS A 127 -47.08 -0.43 8.45
N TYR A 128 -47.46 0.43 7.49
CA TYR A 128 -46.51 0.97 6.53
C TYR A 128 -45.59 2.03 7.14
N LYS A 129 -46.00 2.73 8.20
CA LYS A 129 -45.10 3.60 8.98
C LYS A 129 -44.00 2.80 9.66
N THR A 130 -44.33 1.69 10.31
CA THR A 130 -43.31 0.80 10.89
C THR A 130 -42.37 0.24 9.81
N GLU A 131 -42.91 -0.21 8.67
CA GLU A 131 -42.09 -0.66 7.53
C GLU A 131 -41.17 0.46 7.01
N LEU A 132 -41.65 1.71 7.00
CA LEU A 132 -40.87 2.87 6.56
C LEU A 132 -39.69 3.16 7.51
N GLU A 133 -39.94 3.15 8.83
CA GLU A 133 -38.91 3.33 9.86
C GLU A 133 -37.83 2.24 9.78
N GLU A 134 -38.23 0.98 9.55
CA GLU A 134 -37.27 -0.12 9.37
C GLU A 134 -36.39 0.06 8.12
N VAL A 135 -36.99 0.51 7.01
CA VAL A 135 -36.26 0.74 5.76
C VAL A 135 -35.33 1.96 5.90
N GLU A 136 -35.77 3.00 6.59
CA GLU A 136 -34.95 4.19 6.91
C GLU A 136 -33.74 3.81 7.77
N ALA A 137 -33.93 3.00 8.81
CA ALA A 137 -32.84 2.50 9.64
C ALA A 137 -31.82 1.70 8.81
N LYS A 138 -32.30 0.79 7.94
CA LYS A 138 -31.43 0.01 7.04
C LYS A 138 -30.68 0.89 6.05
N LEU A 139 -31.31 1.96 5.56
CA LEU A 139 -30.69 2.91 4.63
C LEU A 139 -29.57 3.68 5.34
N LYS A 140 -29.84 4.22 6.53
CA LYS A 140 -28.85 4.92 7.35
C LYS A 140 -27.64 4.05 7.70
N ASP A 141 -27.89 2.79 8.05
CA ASP A 141 -26.81 1.82 8.29
C ASP A 141 -25.97 1.59 7.03
N ALA A 142 -26.60 1.41 5.86
CA ALA A 142 -25.89 1.23 4.60
C ALA A 142 -25.08 2.47 4.19
N GLU A 143 -25.61 3.67 4.40
CA GLU A 143 -24.92 4.94 4.14
C GLU A 143 -23.72 5.13 5.07
N SER A 144 -23.84 4.73 6.35
CA SER A 144 -22.69 4.78 7.28
C SER A 144 -21.51 3.93 6.82
N LEU A 145 -21.79 2.79 6.16
CA LEU A 145 -20.76 1.90 5.61
C LEU A 145 -20.12 2.46 4.34
N LYS A 146 -20.82 3.32 3.59
CA LYS A 146 -20.29 3.96 2.38
C LYS A 146 -19.10 4.85 2.72
N ASN A 147 -19.22 5.66 3.79
CA ASN A 147 -18.18 6.59 4.23
C ASN A 147 -16.90 5.86 4.66
N ILE A 148 -17.00 4.64 5.17
CA ILE A 148 -15.83 3.82 5.57
C ILE A 148 -15.02 3.36 4.33
N THR A 149 -15.68 3.25 3.18
CA THR A 149 -15.02 2.80 1.93
C THR A 149 -14.43 3.92 1.09
N GLU A 150 -14.68 5.19 1.43
CA GLU A 150 -14.21 6.38 0.70
C GLU A 150 -12.84 6.91 1.18
N ASP A 151 -12.37 6.53 2.38
CA ASP A 151 -11.25 7.18 3.08
C ASP A 151 -9.87 6.50 2.86
N GLY A 152 -9.54 6.11 1.62
CA GLY A 152 -8.29 5.40 1.29
C GLY A 152 -7.62 5.82 -0.01
#